data_AF-A0A5N4A3J0-F1
#
_entry.id   AF-A0A5N4A3J0-F1
#
_cell.length_a   1.000
_cell.length_b   1.000
_cell.length_c   1.000
_cell.angle_alpha   90.00
_cell.angle_beta   90.00
_cell.angle_gamma   90.00
#
_symmetry.space_group_name_H-M   'P 1'
#
loop_
_entity.id
_entity.type
_entity.pdbx_description
1 polymer ?
#
loop_
_entity_poly.entity_id
_entity_poly.type
_entity_poly.pdbx_seq_one_letter_code
_entity_poly.pdbx_strand_id
1 'polypeptide(L)'
;MLLYLSTTGDLLSRNFRRLYGRVCGTTLKRPQCSCTKSIRVPITLCLFIIVGYIGLGAFLFHRLEDWSILEGSYFCFTSLGTIGFGDLMPGQNYEDVSLCASSAYILVGMALVAMCFSLVQDQVISLFRLIGATCAKSEAVKVREEVQMAVVGS
;
A
#
# COMPACT_ATOMS: atom_id res chain seq x y z
N MET A 1 15.71 -25.36 22.13
CA MET A 1 15.06 -24.86 20.90
C MET A 1 14.15 -23.66 21.18
N LEU A 2 13.17 -23.77 22.11
CA LEU A 2 12.30 -22.64 22.50
C LEU A 2 13.05 -21.44 23.12
N LEU A 3 14.13 -21.67 23.88
CA LEU A 3 14.97 -20.60 24.45
C LEU A 3 15.74 -19.79 23.39
N TYR A 4 16.10 -20.42 22.28
CA TYR A 4 16.80 -19.75 21.19
C TYR A 4 15.83 -18.83 20.43
N LEU A 5 14.64 -19.33 20.12
CA LEU A 5 13.55 -18.56 19.51
C LEU A 5 13.10 -17.36 20.36
N SER A 6 13.04 -17.50 21.69
CA SER A 6 12.72 -16.37 22.57
C SER A 6 13.83 -15.32 22.58
N THR A 7 15.09 -15.72 22.63
CA THR A 7 16.23 -14.80 22.71
C THR A 7 16.42 -14.03 21.41
N THR A 8 16.31 -14.71 20.26
CA THR A 8 16.36 -14.08 18.94
C THR A 8 15.12 -13.20 18.72
N GLY A 9 13.94 -13.63 19.17
CA GLY A 9 12.71 -12.83 19.13
C GLY A 9 12.78 -11.55 19.98
N ASP A 10 13.39 -11.61 21.17
CA ASP A 10 13.60 -10.44 22.04
C ASP A 10 14.66 -9.47 21.48
N LEU A 11 15.71 -9.99 20.82
CA LEU A 11 16.72 -9.15 20.17
C LEU A 11 16.16 -8.46 18.92
N LEU A 12 15.37 -9.20 18.14
CA LEU A 12 14.66 -8.70 16.96
C LEU A 12 13.65 -7.62 17.38
N SER A 13 12.84 -7.88 18.40
CA SER A 13 11.82 -6.94 18.87
C SER A 13 12.41 -5.64 19.44
N ARG A 14 13.61 -5.69 20.05
CA ARG A 14 14.34 -4.49 20.54
C ARG A 14 14.85 -3.61 19.41
N ASN A 15 15.42 -4.21 18.36
CA ASN A 15 15.85 -3.48 17.18
C ASN A 15 14.67 -2.91 16.40
N PHE A 16 13.61 -3.72 16.27
CA PHE A 16 12.37 -3.30 15.65
C PHE A 16 11.70 -2.15 16.37
N ARG A 17 11.59 -2.17 17.70
CA ARG A 17 10.95 -1.09 18.46
C ARG A 17 11.72 0.22 18.34
N ARG A 18 13.05 0.18 18.26
CA ARG A 18 13.88 1.36 17.99
C ARG A 18 13.71 1.87 16.56
N LEU A 19 13.58 0.96 15.59
CA LEU A 19 13.39 1.29 14.18
C LEU A 19 11.96 1.81 13.92
N TYR A 20 10.92 1.12 14.37
CA TYR A 20 9.52 1.58 14.37
C TYR A 20 9.39 2.91 15.12
N GLY A 21 10.10 3.14 16.22
CA GLY A 21 10.09 4.43 16.91
C GLY A 21 10.61 5.58 16.03
N ARG A 22 11.61 5.33 15.18
CA ARG A 22 12.16 6.31 14.23
C ARG A 22 11.31 6.48 12.97
N VAL A 23 10.76 5.39 12.44
CA VAL A 23 9.91 5.39 11.23
C VAL A 23 8.49 5.91 11.53
N CYS A 24 7.91 5.56 12.68
CA CYS A 24 6.63 6.06 13.15
C CYS A 24 6.72 7.51 13.66
N GLY A 25 7.88 7.92 14.21
CA GLY A 25 8.15 9.31 14.59
C GLY A 25 8.14 10.30 13.41
N THR A 26 8.29 9.81 12.17
CA THR A 26 8.14 10.61 10.95
C THR A 26 6.76 10.47 10.29
N THR A 27 5.95 9.47 10.68
CA THR A 27 4.67 9.12 10.04
C THR A 27 3.42 9.53 10.85
N LEU A 28 3.56 9.88 12.14
CA LEU A 28 2.48 10.50 12.93
C LEU A 28 2.31 12.00 12.61
N LYS A 29 2.30 12.34 11.32
CA LYS A 29 1.96 13.65 10.79
C LYS A 29 0.94 13.49 9.66
N ARG A 30 -0.33 13.37 10.02
CA ARG A 30 -1.42 13.89 9.16
C ARG A 30 -2.03 15.09 9.89
N PRO A 31 -2.25 16.24 9.26
CA PRO A 31 -2.38 16.49 7.81
C PRO A 31 -1.26 17.40 7.28
N GLN A 32 -0.67 17.06 6.12
CA GLN A 32 -0.07 18.13 5.32
C GLN A 32 -1.21 18.76 4.52
N CYS A 33 -1.73 19.88 5.01
CA CYS A 33 -2.34 20.87 4.14
C CYS A 33 -1.22 21.35 3.20
N SER A 34 -1.13 20.74 2.03
CA SER A 34 -0.37 21.27 0.93
C SER A 34 -1.36 21.50 -0.18
N CYS A 35 -1.42 22.75 -0.66
CA CYS A 35 -1.92 23.05 -2.01
C CYS A 35 -0.98 22.36 -3.01
N THR A 36 -1.05 21.03 -3.08
CA THR A 36 -0.40 20.24 -4.11
C THR A 36 -1.20 20.48 -5.37
N LYS A 37 -0.59 21.18 -6.33
CA LYS A 37 -1.06 21.22 -7.72
C LYS A 37 -1.50 19.81 -8.10
N SER A 38 -2.73 19.67 -8.56
CA SER A 38 -3.37 18.41 -8.98
C SER A 38 -2.54 17.71 -10.06
N ILE A 39 -1.53 16.96 -9.63
CA ILE A 39 -0.95 15.90 -10.43
C ILE A 39 -1.85 14.71 -10.12
N ARG A 40 -2.79 14.44 -11.03
CA ARG A 40 -3.58 13.20 -11.00
C ARG A 40 -2.60 12.05 -11.18
N VAL A 41 -2.11 11.50 -10.06
CA VAL A 41 -1.24 10.34 -10.06
C VAL A 41 -2.11 9.16 -10.52
N PRO A 42 -1.90 8.62 -11.73
CA PRO A 42 -2.77 7.59 -12.25
C PRO A 42 -2.58 6.30 -11.44
N ILE A 43 -3.66 5.54 -11.27
CA ILE A 43 -3.64 4.23 -10.59
C ILE A 43 -2.60 3.30 -11.23
N THR A 44 -2.35 3.46 -12.53
CA THR A 44 -1.30 2.76 -13.28
C THR A 44 0.09 2.97 -12.68
N LEU A 45 0.41 4.16 -12.17
CA LEU A 45 1.70 4.45 -11.54
C LEU A 45 1.84 3.67 -10.23
N CYS A 46 0.79 3.62 -9.40
CA CYS A 46 0.79 2.83 -8.16
C CYS A 46 1.01 1.35 -8.44
N LEU A 47 0.31 0.79 -9.44
CA LEU A 47 0.51 -0.60 -9.86
C LEU A 47 1.95 -0.84 -10.33
N PHE A 48 2.51 0.06 -11.13
CA PHE A 48 3.88 -0.06 -11.62
C PHE A 48 4.90 -0.05 -10.47
N ILE A 49 4.71 0.82 -9.47
CA ILE A 49 5.56 0.89 -8.28
C ILE A 49 5.46 -0.41 -7.47
N ILE A 50 4.25 -0.95 -7.25
CA ILE A 50 4.07 -2.21 -6.51
C ILE A 50 4.74 -3.38 -7.24
N VAL A 51 4.54 -3.49 -8.56
CA VAL A 51 5.16 -4.56 -9.36
C VAL A 51 6.69 -4.42 -9.35
N GLY A 52 7.21 -3.21 -9.53
CA GLY A 52 8.65 -2.94 -9.45
C GLY A 52 9.22 -3.26 -8.07
N TYR A 53 8.47 -2.97 -7.01
CA TYR A 53 8.85 -3.27 -5.62
C TYR A 53 8.91 -4.79 -5.38
N ILE A 54 7.91 -5.55 -5.84
CA ILE A 54 7.91 -7.03 -5.76
C ILE A 54 9.09 -7.61 -6.55
N GLY A 55 9.37 -7.09 -7.75
CA GLY A 55 10.52 -7.51 -8.55
C GLY A 55 11.86 -7.25 -7.85
N LEU A 56 12.01 -6.08 -7.21
CA LEU A 56 13.18 -5.74 -6.42
C LEU A 56 13.33 -6.68 -5.21
N GLY A 57 12.24 -6.97 -4.51
CA GLY A 57 12.23 -7.94 -3.41
C GLY A 57 12.63 -9.34 -3.87
N ALA A 58 12.08 -9.82 -4.98
CA ALA A 58 12.43 -11.12 -5.54
C ALA A 58 13.93 -11.23 -5.86
N PHE A 59 14.53 -10.17 -6.44
CA PHE A 59 15.97 -10.13 -6.69
C PHE A 59 16.79 -10.08 -5.40
N LEU A 60 16.34 -9.33 -4.39
CA LEU A 60 16.99 -9.25 -3.09
C LEU A 60 17.01 -10.61 -2.40
N PHE A 61 15.88 -11.31 -2.36
CA PHE A 61 15.77 -12.65 -1.74
C PHE A 61 16.51 -13.72 -2.53
N HIS A 62 16.53 -13.63 -3.86
CA HIS A 62 17.36 -14.51 -4.69
C HIS A 62 18.85 -14.40 -4.35
N ARG A 63 19.33 -13.21 -3.95
CA ARG A 63 20.75 -13.00 -3.57
C ARG A 63 21.06 -13.34 -2.12
N LEU A 64 20.08 -13.24 -1.23
CA LEU A 64 20.26 -13.47 0.20
C LEU A 64 20.08 -14.94 0.60
N GLU A 65 19.12 -15.63 0.00
CA GLU A 65 18.70 -16.98 0.39
C GLU A 65 18.77 -17.98 -0.77
N ASP A 66 19.33 -17.59 -1.92
CA ASP A 66 19.40 -18.42 -3.15
C ASP A 66 18.02 -18.95 -3.62
N TRP A 67 16.93 -18.28 -3.22
CA TRP A 67 15.57 -18.64 -3.63
C TRP A 67 15.36 -18.40 -5.12
N SER A 68 14.48 -19.16 -5.75
CA SER A 68 14.07 -18.86 -7.11
C SER A 68 13.34 -17.51 -7.19
N ILE A 69 13.44 -16.82 -8.32
CA ILE A 69 12.74 -15.54 -8.53
C ILE A 69 11.22 -15.70 -8.30
N LEU A 70 10.68 -16.87 -8.63
CA LEU A 70 9.27 -17.19 -8.42
C LEU A 70 8.92 -17.24 -6.92
N GLU A 71 9.69 -17.98 -6.12
CA GLU A 71 9.51 -18.08 -4.66
C GLU A 71 9.70 -16.72 -3.96
N GLY A 72 10.74 -15.97 -4.35
CA GLY A 72 10.98 -14.63 -3.80
C GLY A 72 9.85 -13.65 -4.12
N SER A 73 9.31 -13.70 -5.34
CA SER A 73 8.16 -12.86 -5.73
C SER A 73 6.87 -13.25 -5.01
N TYR A 74 6.63 -14.56 -4.82
CA TYR A 74 5.49 -15.08 -4.09
C TYR A 74 5.54 -14.67 -2.61
N PHE A 75 6.70 -14.79 -1.95
CA PHE A 75 6.89 -14.31 -0.59
C PHE A 75 6.62 -12.81 -0.46
N CYS A 76 7.14 -12.01 -1.39
CA CYS A 76 6.93 -10.57 -1.40
C CYS A 76 5.44 -10.22 -1.58
N PHE A 77 4.77 -10.84 -2.55
CA PHE A 77 3.36 -10.58 -2.83
C PHE A 77 2.46 -10.99 -1.66
N THR A 78 2.65 -12.17 -1.07
CA THR A 78 1.85 -12.66 0.04
C THR A 78 2.06 -11.86 1.32
N SER A 79 3.28 -11.37 1.56
CA SER A 79 3.61 -10.49 2.69
C SER A 79 2.96 -9.11 2.55
N LEU A 80 3.07 -8.48 1.38
CA LEU A 80 2.46 -7.17 1.10
C LEU A 80 0.94 -7.24 1.00
N GLY A 81 0.43 -8.34 0.46
CA GLY A 81 -1.00 -8.65 0.41
C GLY A 81 -1.57 -9.03 1.77
N THR A 82 -0.76 -9.06 2.83
CA THR A 82 -1.15 -9.45 4.20
C THR A 82 -1.78 -10.85 4.29
N ILE A 83 -1.57 -11.71 3.28
CA ILE A 83 -2.02 -13.11 3.27
C ILE A 83 -1.14 -13.90 4.23
N GLY A 84 0.18 -13.72 4.12
CA GLY A 84 1.16 -14.19 5.11
C GLY A 84 1.11 -15.68 5.41
N PHE A 85 1.11 -16.56 4.40
CA PHE A 85 1.11 -18.01 4.62
C PHE A 85 2.28 -18.50 5.49
N GLY A 86 3.44 -17.85 5.41
CA GLY A 86 4.60 -18.14 6.25
C GLY A 86 5.29 -19.47 5.94
N ASP A 87 5.01 -20.05 4.78
CA ASP A 87 5.62 -21.25 4.21
C ASP A 87 7.07 -21.03 3.78
N LEU A 88 7.37 -19.83 3.26
CA LEU A 88 8.72 -19.38 2.91
C LEU A 88 9.14 -18.30 3.90
N MET A 89 10.21 -18.54 4.66
CA MET A 89 10.74 -17.60 5.64
C MET A 89 12.27 -17.46 5.52
N PRO A 90 12.79 -16.23 5.43
CA PRO A 90 14.24 -15.98 5.40
C PRO A 90 14.86 -16.26 6.77
N GLY A 91 16.08 -16.82 6.79
CA GLY A 91 16.84 -17.10 8.01
C GLY A 91 17.51 -18.48 8.04
N GLN A 92 17.63 -19.20 6.93
CA GLN A 92 18.24 -20.55 6.94
C GLN A 92 19.77 -20.51 6.90
N ASN A 93 20.37 -19.50 6.23
CA ASN A 93 21.83 -19.44 6.01
C ASN A 93 22.53 -18.27 6.73
N TYR A 94 21.84 -17.13 6.88
CA TYR A 94 22.39 -15.92 7.51
C TYR A 94 21.33 -15.27 8.44
N GLU A 95 21.09 -15.88 9.60
CA GLU A 95 19.99 -15.51 10.52
C GLU A 95 19.90 -14.00 10.77
N ASP A 96 20.97 -13.35 11.22
CA ASP A 96 20.86 -11.94 11.65
C ASP A 96 20.63 -10.95 10.50
N VAL A 97 21.32 -11.13 9.37
CA VAL A 97 21.29 -10.18 8.25
C VAL A 97 20.05 -10.38 7.38
N SER A 98 19.68 -11.64 7.11
CA SER A 98 18.50 -11.99 6.31
C SER A 98 17.20 -11.62 7.03
N LEU A 99 17.14 -11.84 8.35
CA LEU A 99 16.01 -11.39 9.18
C LEU A 99 15.94 -9.86 9.26
N CYS A 100 17.05 -9.14 9.40
CA CYS A 100 17.01 -7.67 9.39
C CYS A 100 16.59 -7.12 8.02
N ALA A 101 17.08 -7.69 6.92
CA ALA A 101 16.77 -7.23 5.57
C ALA A 101 15.29 -7.48 5.19
N SER A 102 14.79 -8.69 5.43
CA SER A 102 13.40 -9.07 5.13
C SER A 102 12.38 -8.22 5.86
N SER A 103 12.69 -7.92 7.10
CA SER A 103 11.79 -7.27 8.01
C SER A 103 11.79 -5.74 7.81
N ALA A 104 12.94 -5.15 7.46
CA ALA A 104 13.04 -3.79 6.93
C ALA A 104 12.34 -3.64 5.57
N TYR A 105 12.44 -4.65 4.71
CA TYR A 105 11.72 -4.67 3.43
C TYR A 105 10.21 -4.66 3.65
N ILE A 106 9.64 -5.61 4.42
CA ILE A 106 8.18 -5.65 4.68
C ILE A 106 7.68 -4.33 5.27
N LEU A 107 8.44 -3.70 6.17
CA LEU A 107 8.14 -2.37 6.72
C LEU A 107 7.96 -1.30 5.65
N VAL A 108 8.95 -1.16 4.75
CA VAL A 108 8.92 -0.19 3.66
C VAL A 108 7.77 -0.51 2.70
N GLY A 109 7.55 -1.78 2.40
CA GLY A 109 6.48 -2.25 1.54
C GLY A 109 5.09 -1.93 2.09
N MET A 110 4.85 -2.13 3.39
CA MET A 110 3.59 -1.76 4.03
C MET A 110 3.33 -0.26 4.00
N ALA A 111 4.37 0.57 4.15
CA ALA A 111 4.24 2.02 4.00
C ALA A 111 3.88 2.42 2.56
N LEU A 112 4.47 1.76 1.56
CA LEU A 112 4.13 1.95 0.14
C LEU A 112 2.70 1.54 -0.17
N VAL A 113 2.25 0.38 0.34
CA VAL A 113 0.86 -0.09 0.18
C VAL A 113 -0.12 0.90 0.82
N ALA A 114 0.19 1.42 2.02
CA ALA A 114 -0.65 2.42 2.68
C ALA A 114 -0.75 3.75 1.90
N MET A 115 0.36 4.20 1.31
CA MET A 115 0.36 5.35 0.41
C MET A 115 -0.49 5.08 -0.84
N CYS A 116 -0.29 3.94 -1.49
CA CYS A 116 -1.04 3.55 -2.68
C CYS A 116 -2.55 3.47 -2.39
N PHE A 117 -2.94 2.88 -1.25
CA PHE A 117 -4.32 2.80 -0.82
C PHE A 117 -4.93 4.19 -0.61
N SER A 118 -4.18 5.12 0.00
CA SER A 118 -4.62 6.51 0.15
C SER A 118 -4.90 7.19 -1.19
N LEU A 119 -4.03 7.00 -2.19
CA LEU A 119 -4.21 7.56 -3.53
C LEU A 119 -5.40 6.95 -4.26
N VAL A 120 -5.57 5.63 -4.17
CA VAL A 120 -6.73 4.93 -4.76
C VAL A 120 -8.03 5.43 -4.12
N GLN A 121 -8.04 5.59 -2.80
CA GLN A 121 -9.20 6.12 -2.07
C GLN A 121 -9.56 7.53 -2.56
N ASP A 122 -8.60 8.43 -2.74
CA ASP A 122 -8.85 9.77 -3.25
C ASP A 122 -9.45 9.74 -4.67
N GLN A 123 -8.95 8.87 -5.55
CA GLN A 123 -9.49 8.70 -6.91
C GLN A 123 -10.91 8.15 -6.87
N VAL A 124 -11.17 7.11 -6.08
CA VAL A 124 -12.50 6.51 -5.91
C VAL A 124 -13.50 7.54 -5.37
N ILE A 125 -13.13 8.32 -4.35
CA ILE A 125 -13.97 9.39 -3.81
C ILE A 125 -14.25 10.46 -4.88
N SER A 126 -13.25 10.85 -5.68
CA SER A 126 -13.44 11.81 -6.75
C SER A 126 -14.41 11.32 -7.83
N LEU A 127 -14.33 10.03 -8.17
CA LEU A 127 -15.25 9.38 -9.10
C LEU A 127 -16.67 9.32 -8.52
N PHE A 128 -16.83 8.92 -7.27
CA PHE A 128 -18.14 8.91 -6.60
C PHE A 128 -18.79 10.29 -6.57
N ARG A 129 -18.01 11.36 -6.32
CA ARG A 129 -18.51 12.74 -6.38
C ARG A 129 -18.94 13.15 -7.78
N LEU A 130 -18.18 12.76 -8.81
CA LEU A 130 -18.52 13.04 -10.22
C LEU A 130 -19.82 12.31 -10.62
N ILE A 131 -19.94 11.03 -10.27
CA ILE A 131 -21.13 10.23 -10.53
C ILE A 131 -22.34 10.84 -9.81
N GLY A 132 -22.22 11.16 -8.51
CA GLY A 132 -23.29 11.79 -7.73
C GLY A 132 -23.72 13.15 -8.29
N ALA A 133 -22.78 14.00 -8.70
CA ALA A 133 -23.09 15.28 -9.33
C ALA A 133 -23.78 15.12 -10.69
N THR A 134 -23.40 14.09 -11.47
CA THR A 134 -24.02 13.80 -12.77
C THR A 134 -25.46 13.30 -12.59
N CYS A 135 -25.71 12.45 -11.59
CA CYS A 135 -27.06 12.00 -11.23
C CYS A 135 -27.95 13.18 -10.79
N ALA A 136 -27.45 14.05 -9.89
CA ALA A 136 -28.20 15.23 -9.44
C ALA A 136 -28.47 16.23 -10.58
N LYS A 137 -27.52 16.41 -11.49
CA LYS A 137 -27.71 17.25 -12.68
C LYS A 137 -28.76 16.67 -13.63
N SER A 138 -28.85 15.34 -13.74
CA SER A 138 -29.87 14.69 -14.56
C SER A 138 -31.29 14.92 -14.02
N GLU A 139 -31.49 14.91 -12.70
CA GLU A 139 -32.78 15.24 -12.08
C GLU A 139 -33.13 16.73 -12.27
N ALA A 140 -32.18 17.64 -12.08
CA ALA A 140 -32.44 19.08 -12.23
C ALA A 140 -32.76 19.50 -13.68
N VAL A 141 -32.18 18.83 -14.67
CA VAL A 141 -32.51 19.06 -16.09
C VAL A 141 -33.92 18.54 -16.40
N LYS A 142 -34.29 17.36 -15.88
CA LYS A 142 -35.62 16.78 -16.08
C LYS A 142 -36.73 17.65 -15.50
N VAL A 143 -36.52 18.21 -14.31
CA VAL A 143 -37.47 19.15 -13.67
C VAL A 143 -37.60 20.46 -14.44
N ARG A 144 -36.50 20.99 -15.00
CA ARG A 144 -36.56 22.22 -15.82
C ARG A 144 -37.32 22.02 -17.12
N GLU A 145 -37.17 20.86 -17.79
CA GLU A 145 -37.96 20.55 -18.99
C GLU A 145 -39.45 20.40 -18.68
N GLU A 146 -39.81 19.72 -17.58
CA GLU A 146 -41.21 19.61 -17.11
C GLU A 146 -41.82 21.00 -16.85
N VAL A 147 -41.07 21.89 -16.18
CA VAL A 147 -41.52 23.28 -15.92
C VAL A 147 -41.65 24.09 -17.22
N GLN A 148 -40.73 23.92 -18.18
CA GLN A 148 -40.82 24.65 -19.45
C GLN A 148 -41.99 24.17 -20.32
N MET A 149 -42.33 22.87 -20.30
CA MET A 149 -43.52 22.35 -20.97
C MET A 149 -44.81 22.87 -20.33
N ALA A 150 -44.84 23.00 -19.00
CA ALA A 150 -46.01 23.53 -18.30
C ALA A 150 -46.30 25.02 -18.63
N VAL A 151 -45.26 25.83 -18.88
CA VAL A 151 -45.42 27.27 -19.17
C VAL A 151 -45.80 27.54 -20.63
N VAL A 152 -45.42 26.67 -21.59
CA VAL A 152 -45.75 26.85 -23.02
C VAL A 152 -47.16 26.36 -23.36
N GLY A 153 -47.77 25.53 -22.51
CA GLY A 153 -49.14 25.04 -22.68
C GLY A 153 -50.25 25.95 -22.13
N SER A 154 -49.90 27.10 -21.55
CA SER A 154 -50.83 28.14 -21.06
C SER A 154 -50.79 29.37 -21.96
#